data_AF-A0A2N6PGQ4-F1
#
_entry.id   AF-A0A2N6PGQ4-F1
#
_cell.length_a   1.000
_cell.length_b   1.000
_cell.length_c   1.000
_cell.angle_alpha   90.00
_cell.angle_beta   90.00
_cell.angle_gamma   90.00
#
_symmetry.space_group_name_H-M   'P 1'
#
loop_
_entity.id
_entity.type
_entity.pdbx_description
1 polymer ?
#
loop_
_entity_poly.entity_id
_entity_poly.type
_entity_poly.pdbx_seq_one_letter_code
_entity_poly.pdbx_strand_id
1 'polypeptide(L)' 'MIIGAVLVVVGLLLVLGWTVGTSFNSPFAGSPVQYTMIALGVLGLIGGALLGWKAVEKH' A
#
# COMPACT_ATOMS: atom_id res chain seq x y z
N MET A 1 -4.15 -17.19 -9.09
CA MET A 1 -4.25 -17.00 -7.63
C MET A 1 -2.92 -16.66 -6.96
N ILE A 2 -1.87 -17.49 -7.08
CA ILE A 2 -0.57 -17.27 -6.39
C ILE A 2 0.08 -15.93 -6.75
N ILE A 3 0.13 -15.57 -8.04
CA ILE A 3 0.74 -14.31 -8.51
C ILE A 3 0.01 -13.08 -7.94
N GLY A 4 -1.32 -13.12 -7.87
CA GLY A 4 -2.11 -12.04 -7.27
C GLY A 4 -1.83 -11.88 -5.78
N ALA A 5 -1.72 -13.00 -5.04
CA ALA A 5 -1.38 -12.98 -3.63
C ALA A 5 0.04 -12.42 -3.39
N VAL A 6 1.01 -12.80 -4.23
CA VAL A 6 2.38 -12.28 -4.16
C VAL A 6 2.41 -10.77 -4.37
N LEU A 7 1.67 -10.24 -5.35
CA LEU A 7 1.60 -8.79 -5.61
C LEU A 7 0.98 -8.02 -4.44
N VAL A 8 -0.03 -8.59 -3.77
CA VAL A 8 -0.64 -7.98 -2.58
C VAL A 8 0.35 -7.94 -1.41
N VAL A 9 1.08 -9.04 -1.17
CA VAL A 9 2.10 -9.11 -0.12
C VAL A 9 3.23 -8.13 -0.37
N VAL A 10 3.74 -8.05 -1.62
CA VAL A 10 4.77 -7.08 -2.00
C VAL A 10 4.27 -5.65 -1.80
N GLY A 11 3.04 -5.35 -2.24
CA GLY A 11 2.44 -4.03 -2.05
C GLY A 11 2.33 -3.63 -0.57
N LEU A 12 1.87 -4.55 0.29
CA LEU A 12 1.80 -4.33 1.74
C LEU A 12 3.18 -4.05 2.35
N LEU A 13 4.20 -4.83 1.97
CA LEU A 13 5.57 -4.63 2.46
C LEU A 13 6.14 -3.28 2.04
N LEU A 14 5.87 -2.83 0.80
CA LEU A 14 6.30 -1.52 0.31
C LEU A 14 5.63 -0.38 1.09
N VAL A 15 4.32 -0.46 1.34
CA VAL A 15 3.60 0.58 2.11
C VAL A 15 4.04 0.57 3.57
N LEU A 16 4.26 -0.58 4.19
CA LEU A 16 4.80 -0.69 5.55
C LEU A 16 6.20 -0.09 5.64
N GLY A 17 7.11 -0.47 4.75
CA GLY A 17 8.49 0.05 4.72
C GLY A 17 8.53 1.56 4.52
N TRP A 18 7.68 2.09 3.62
CA TRP A 18 7.56 3.53 3.39
C TRP A 18 6.94 4.26 4.60
N THR A 19 5.90 3.70 5.22
CA THR A 19 5.25 4.28 6.40
C THR A 19 6.20 4.34 7.60
N VAL A 20 6.93 3.26 7.85
CA VAL A 20 7.96 3.20 8.89
C VAL A 20 9.10 4.17 8.58
N GLY A 21 9.65 4.15 7.36
CA GLY A 21 10.72 5.05 6.95
C GLY A 21 10.36 6.54 7.08
N THR A 22 9.15 6.92 6.67
CA THR A 22 8.66 8.31 6.83
C THR A 22 8.38 8.68 8.29
N SER A 23 8.00 7.73 9.14
CA SER A 23 7.76 7.98 10.57
C SER A 23 9.06 8.24 11.35
N PHE A 24 10.17 7.60 10.97
CA PHE A 24 11.45 7.73 11.67
C PHE A 24 12.40 8.75 11.06
N ASN A 25 12.31 9.05 9.76
CA ASN A 25 13.27 9.92 9.06
C ASN A 25 12.66 11.18 8.43
N SER A 26 11.35 11.44 8.56
CA SER A 26 10.75 12.65 7.97
C SER A 26 10.53 13.78 8.99
N PRO A 27 10.72 15.05 8.57
CA PRO A 27 10.34 16.20 9.39
C PRO A 27 8.82 16.35 9.57
N PHE A 28 8.04 15.48 8.93
CA PHE A 28 6.58 15.44 8.97
C PHE A 28 6.05 14.32 9.88
N ALA A 29 6.91 13.67 10.66
CA ALA A 29 6.54 12.62 11.61
C ALA A 29 5.45 13.11 12.59
N GLY A 30 4.29 12.45 12.60
CA GLY A 30 3.12 12.82 13.40
C GLY A 30 2.28 13.97 12.84
N SER A 31 2.60 14.48 11.64
CA SER A 31 1.83 15.55 11.00
C SER A 31 0.61 15.02 10.23
N PRO A 32 -0.43 15.85 10.05
CA PRO A 32 -1.59 15.51 9.21
C PRO A 32 -1.22 15.12 7.76
N VAL A 33 -0.13 15.71 7.24
CA VAL A 33 0.38 15.42 5.90
C VAL A 33 0.88 13.97 5.81
N GLN A 34 1.55 13.48 6.84
CA GLN A 34 2.01 12.09 6.87
C GLN A 34 0.83 11.11 6.87
N TYR A 35 -0.19 11.35 7.69
CA TYR A 35 -1.39 10.52 7.71
C TYR A 35 -2.13 10.54 6.37
N THR A 36 -2.13 11.69 5.68
CA THR A 36 -2.71 11.81 4.33
C THR A 36 -1.93 10.98 3.31
N MET A 37 -0.59 11.04 3.34
CA MET A 37 0.28 10.24 2.47
C MET A 37 0.11 8.73 2.72
N ILE A 38 0.04 8.32 3.98
CA ILE A 38 -0.22 6.91 4.35
C ILE A 38 -1.61 6.48 3.86
N ALA A 39 -2.64 7.30 4.09
CA ALA A 39 -4.00 7.01 3.64
C ALA A 39 -4.07 6.84 2.11
N LEU A 40 -3.38 7.70 1.34
CA LEU A 40 -3.29 7.58 -0.11
C LEU A 40 -2.57 6.30 -0.54
N GLY A 41 -1.47 5.92 0.14
CA GLY A 41 -0.76 4.68 -0.12
C GLY A 41 -1.63 3.43 0.14
N VAL A 42 -2.41 3.44 1.23
CA VAL A 42 -3.35 2.37 1.57
C VAL A 42 -4.51 2.29 0.58
N LEU A 43 -5.08 3.43 0.17
CA LEU A 43 -6.13 3.48 -0.85
C LEU A 43 -5.64 2.94 -2.20
N GLY A 44 -4.39 3.25 -2.58
CA GLY A 44 -3.74 2.69 -3.77
C GLY A 44 -3.61 1.17 -3.72
N LEU A 45 -3.25 0.60 -2.56
CA LEU A 45 -3.19 -0.86 -2.38
C LEU A 45 -4.55 -1.53 -2.46
N ILE A 46 -5.57 -0.94 -1.83
CA ILE A 46 -6.94 -1.47 -1.87
C ILE A 46 -7.45 -1.44 -3.32
N GLY A 47 -7.25 -0.32 -4.03
CA GLY A 47 -7.62 -0.20 -5.44
C GLY A 47 -6.90 -1.22 -6.32
N GLY A 48 -5.59 -1.38 -6.15
CA GLY A 48 -4.79 -2.39 -6.87
C GLY A 48 -5.22 -3.82 -6.57
N ALA A 49 -5.54 -4.14 -5.32
CA ALA A 49 -6.04 -5.46 -4.92
C ALA A 49 -7.42 -5.77 -5.51
N LEU A 50 -8.33 -4.80 -5.55
CA LEU A 50 -9.66 -4.96 -6.14
C LEU A 50 -9.59 -5.15 -7.67
N LEU A 51 -8.74 -4.36 -8.35
CA LEU A 51 -8.49 -4.51 -9.79
C LEU A 51 -7.81 -5.85 -10.10
N GLY A 52 -6.83 -6.25 -9.28
CA GLY A 52 -6.17 -7.54 -9.37
C GLY A 52 -7.14 -8.71 -9.15
N TRP A 53 -8.06 -8.60 -8.20
CA TRP A 53 -9.11 -9.59 -7.96
C TRP A 53 -10.03 -9.76 -9.17
N LYS A 54 -10.49 -8.65 -9.76
CA LYS A 54 -11.30 -8.67 -10.98
C LYS A 54 -10.54 -9.20 -12.21
N ALA A 55 -9.23 -8.98 -12.28
CA ALA A 55 -8.38 -9.55 -13.32
C ALA A 55 -8.21 -11.07 -13.18
N VAL A 56 -8.20 -11.59 -11.94
CA VAL A 56 -8.11 -13.04 -11.66
C VAL A 56 -9.45 -13.76 -11.91
N GLU A 57 -10.59 -13.10 -11.66
CA GLU A 57 -11.93 -13.69 -11.86
C GLU A 57 -12.29 -14.00 -13.32
N LYS A 58 -11.57 -13.41 -14.29
CA LYS A 58 -11.80 -13.60 -15.74
C LYS A 58 -10.98 -14.74 -16.35
N HIS A 59 -10.20 -15.47 -15.55
CA HIS A 59 -9.38 -16.61 -15.98
C HIS A 59 -9.77 -17.90 -15.29
#